data_AF-A0A840TRR5-F1
#
_entry.id   AF-A0A840TRR5-F1
#
_cell.length_a   1.000
_cell.length_b   1.000
_cell.length_c   1.000
_cell.angle_alpha   90.00
_cell.angle_beta   90.00
_cell.angle_gamma   90.00
#
_symmetry.space_group_name_H-M   'P 1'
#
loop_
_entity.id
_entity.type
_entity.pdbx_description
1 polymer ?
#
loop_
_entity_poly.entity_id
_entity_poly.type
_entity_poly.pdbx_seq_one_letter_code
_entity_poly.pdbx_strand_id
1 'polypeptide(L)'
;MNNSFDSTQITPNIYLTRNESEIIDCLVDHQEMPKDFDENKVVSFFNGKDFHLVLYFPQANDRGFQMYVVRDFSIHVEDLFVLRALFSQLIQQGYSVNILKKAHYRVDHLIHMARTFRAMLHKEEIISEDDY
;
A
#
# COMPACT_ATOMS: atom_id res chain seq x y z
N MET A 1 26.94 10.02 -9.03
CA MET A 1 25.90 9.21 -9.68
C MET A 1 25.57 8.07 -8.73
N ASN A 2 24.54 8.24 -7.90
CA ASN A 2 24.04 7.17 -7.03
C ASN A 2 22.71 6.70 -7.62
N ASN A 3 22.74 5.61 -8.39
CA ASN A 3 21.52 4.86 -8.67
C ASN A 3 21.30 3.93 -7.48
N SER A 4 20.66 4.41 -6.41
CA SER A 4 19.95 3.51 -5.50
C SER A 4 18.64 3.13 -6.19
N PHE A 5 18.38 1.84 -6.31
CA PHE A 5 17.06 1.36 -6.71
C PHE A 5 16.11 1.66 -5.55
N ASP A 6 15.55 2.87 -5.53
CA ASP A 6 14.63 3.33 -4.47
C ASP A 6 13.29 2.58 -4.51
N SER A 7 13.06 1.81 -5.57
CA SER A 7 11.94 0.88 -5.73
C SER A 7 12.41 -0.57 -5.70
N THR A 8 11.71 -1.42 -4.94
CA THR A 8 11.89 -2.87 -4.88
C THR A 8 10.59 -3.57 -5.28
N GLN A 9 10.68 -4.45 -6.28
CA GLN A 9 9.58 -5.35 -6.63
C GLN A 9 9.54 -6.52 -5.63
N ILE A 10 8.40 -6.77 -5.00
CA ILE A 10 8.20 -7.86 -4.03
C ILE A 10 7.56 -9.08 -4.71
N THR A 11 6.52 -8.84 -5.48
CA THR A 11 5.85 -9.79 -6.40
C THR A 11 5.52 -9.07 -7.70
N PRO A 12 5.04 -9.70 -8.78
CA PRO A 12 4.65 -8.96 -9.99
C PRO A 12 3.64 -7.82 -9.77
N ASN A 13 2.83 -7.88 -8.72
CA ASN A 13 1.80 -6.87 -8.42
C ASN A 13 2.09 -6.06 -7.16
N ILE A 14 3.10 -6.39 -6.37
CA ILE A 14 3.53 -5.61 -5.21
C ILE A 14 4.87 -4.96 -5.49
N TYR A 15 4.91 -3.63 -5.38
CA TYR A 15 6.17 -2.89 -5.31
C TYR A 15 6.21 -2.00 -4.07
N LEU A 16 7.43 -1.76 -3.61
CA LEU A 16 7.77 -0.86 -2.52
C LEU A 16 8.63 0.26 -3.09
N THR A 17 8.29 1.52 -2.84
CA THR A 17 9.18 2.67 -3.11
C THR A 17 9.52 3.39 -1.81
N ARG A 18 10.74 3.91 -1.74
CA ARG A 18 11.24 4.83 -0.70
C ARG A 18 11.65 6.19 -1.28
N ASN A 19 11.32 6.44 -2.56
CA ASN A 19 11.55 7.74 -3.17
C ASN A 19 10.61 8.77 -2.55
N GLU A 20 11.13 9.61 -1.67
CA GLU A 20 10.32 10.56 -0.91
C GLU A 20 9.59 11.57 -1.81
N SER A 21 10.22 12.03 -2.89
CA SER A 21 9.58 12.96 -3.82
C SER A 21 8.37 12.32 -4.49
N GLU A 22 8.51 11.09 -4.99
CA GLU A 22 7.41 10.32 -5.59
C GLU A 22 6.26 10.10 -4.60
N ILE A 23 6.59 9.77 -3.35
CA ILE A 23 5.58 9.50 -2.31
C ILE A 23 4.85 10.78 -1.92
N ILE A 24 5.58 11.89 -1.74
CA ILE A 24 4.98 13.18 -1.37
C ILE A 24 4.07 13.69 -2.49
N ASP A 25 4.53 13.66 -3.74
CA ASP A 25 3.72 14.08 -4.89
C ASP A 25 2.45 13.23 -4.97
N CYS A 26 2.57 11.90 -4.81
CA CYS A 26 1.43 10.99 -4.79
C CYS A 26 0.43 11.31 -3.65
N LEU A 27 0.91 11.57 -2.44
CA LEU A 27 0.07 11.95 -1.30
C LEU A 27 -0.65 13.28 -1.51
N VAL A 28 0.04 14.28 -2.09
CA VAL A 28 -0.53 15.61 -2.37
C VAL A 28 -1.61 15.51 -3.45
N ASP A 29 -1.32 14.81 -4.55
CA ASP A 29 -2.25 14.64 -5.68
C ASP A 29 -3.56 13.96 -5.26
N HIS A 30 -3.50 13.06 -4.28
CA HIS A 30 -4.67 12.35 -3.75
C HIS A 30 -5.30 13.02 -2.52
N GLN A 31 -4.79 14.18 -2.06
CA GLN A 31 -5.24 14.89 -0.85
C GLN A 31 -5.10 14.06 0.44
N GLU A 32 -4.13 13.17 0.49
CA GLU A 32 -3.90 12.21 1.58
C GLU A 32 -2.69 12.59 2.46
N MET A 33 -2.05 13.73 2.18
CA MET A 33 -0.88 14.21 2.92
C MET A 33 -1.23 14.47 4.40
N PRO A 34 -0.53 13.83 5.36
CA PRO A 34 -0.71 14.13 6.77
C PRO A 34 -0.46 15.60 7.10
N LYS A 35 -1.24 16.14 8.05
CA LYS A 35 -1.09 17.54 8.51
C LYS A 35 0.08 17.74 9.48
N ASP A 36 0.54 16.66 10.10
CA ASP A 36 1.64 16.64 11.05
C ASP A 36 2.51 15.39 10.86
N PHE A 37 3.76 15.50 11.29
CA PHE A 37 4.80 14.49 11.07
C PHE A 37 5.59 14.19 12.37
N ASP A 38 4.97 14.45 13.52
CA ASP A 38 5.58 14.24 14.83
C ASP A 38 5.46 12.78 15.30
N GLU A 39 4.51 12.04 14.72
CA GLU A 39 4.24 10.64 15.04
C GLU A 39 4.21 9.75 13.79
N ASN A 40 4.25 8.44 14.02
CA ASN A 40 4.11 7.43 12.96
C ASN A 40 2.76 7.60 12.24
N LYS A 41 2.79 7.72 10.90
CA LYS A 41 1.56 7.79 10.10
C LYS A 41 1.41 6.55 9.23
N VAL A 42 0.17 6.07 9.12
CA VAL A 42 -0.25 5.05 8.16
C VAL A 42 -1.37 5.66 7.35
N VAL A 43 -1.11 5.88 6.07
CA VAL A 43 -2.05 6.45 5.11
C VAL A 43 -2.35 5.39 4.07
N SER A 44 -3.62 5.26 3.69
CA SER A 44 -4.04 4.21 2.77
C SER A 44 -5.15 4.74 1.87
N PHE A 45 -4.97 4.63 0.56
CA PHE A 45 -5.92 5.15 -0.43
C PHE A 45 -5.91 4.27 -1.68
N PHE A 46 -6.83 4.55 -2.60
CA PHE A 46 -6.94 3.85 -3.87
C PHE A 46 -6.61 4.81 -5.02
N ASN A 47 -5.85 4.33 -6.00
CA ASN A 47 -5.63 5.03 -7.25
C ASN A 47 -6.08 4.12 -8.39
N GLY A 48 -7.24 4.42 -8.97
CA GLY A 48 -7.93 3.49 -9.87
C GLY A 48 -8.22 2.16 -9.18
N LYS A 49 -7.60 1.07 -9.65
CA LYS A 49 -7.75 -0.28 -9.10
C LYS A 49 -6.64 -0.65 -8.10
N ASP A 50 -5.64 0.21 -7.94
CA ASP A 50 -4.46 -0.08 -7.13
C ASP A 50 -4.68 0.36 -5.68
N PHE A 51 -4.14 -0.43 -4.76
CA PHE A 51 -4.11 -0.09 -3.34
C PHE A 51 -2.76 0.49 -2.96
N HIS A 52 -2.76 1.72 -2.43
CA HIS A 52 -1.58 2.41 -1.95
C HIS A 52 -1.58 2.43 -0.41
N LEU A 53 -0.44 2.09 0.18
CA LEU A 53 -0.23 2.09 1.63
C LEU A 53 1.10 2.79 1.94
N VAL A 54 1.01 3.98 2.50
CA VAL A 54 2.16 4.81 2.88
C VAL A 54 2.38 4.73 4.39
N LEU A 55 3.61 4.46 4.77
CA LEU A 55 4.11 4.49 6.14
C LEU A 55 5.09 5.66 6.27
N TYR A 56 4.91 6.47 7.30
CA TYR A 56 5.86 7.51 7.67
C TYR A 56 6.40 7.26 9.08
N PHE A 57 7.71 7.37 9.22
CA PHE A 57 8.46 7.16 10.43
C PHE A 57 9.17 8.48 10.81
N PRO A 58 8.86 9.09 11.97
CA PRO A 58 9.48 10.35 12.40
C PRO A 58 10.84 10.19 13.08
N GLN A 59 11.16 8.98 13.57
CA GLN A 59 12.34 8.73 14.41
C GLN A 59 13.62 8.90 13.60
N ALA A 60 14.59 9.66 14.12
CA ALA A 60 15.81 10.04 13.38
C ALA A 60 16.60 8.86 12.78
N ASN A 61 16.55 7.68 13.40
CA ASN A 61 17.30 6.50 12.94
C ASN A 61 16.60 5.71 11.82
N ASP A 62 15.31 5.93 11.60
CA ASP A 62 14.48 5.24 10.59
C ASP A 62 13.56 6.25 9.90
N ARG A 63 13.99 7.52 9.82
CA ARG A 63 13.14 8.60 9.33
C ARG A 63 12.89 8.44 7.84
N GLY A 64 11.64 8.61 7.44
CA GLY A 64 11.27 8.76 6.03
C GLY A 64 9.97 8.08 5.69
N PHE A 65 9.74 7.96 4.39
CA PHE A 65 8.56 7.34 3.81
C PHE A 65 8.83 5.96 3.24
N GLN A 66 7.84 5.09 3.32
CA GLN A 66 7.77 3.83 2.59
C GLN A 66 6.38 3.70 2.01
N MET A 67 6.26 3.49 0.70
CA MET A 67 4.98 3.26 0.04
C MET A 67 4.95 1.88 -0.58
N TYR A 68 3.98 1.07 -0.14
CA TYR A 68 3.63 -0.19 -0.77
C TYR A 68 2.47 0.05 -1.71
N VAL A 69 2.55 -0.51 -2.91
CA VAL A 69 1.47 -0.48 -3.89
C VAL A 69 1.16 -1.90 -4.32
N VAL A 70 -0.12 -2.26 -4.22
CA VAL A 70 -0.66 -3.54 -4.67
C VAL A 70 -1.53 -3.26 -5.88
N ARG A 71 -1.04 -3.64 -7.06
CA ARG A 71 -1.72 -3.45 -8.33
C ARG A 71 -2.96 -4.32 -8.41
N ASP A 72 -4.06 -3.73 -8.86
CA ASP A 72 -5.36 -4.39 -8.99
C ASP A 72 -5.65 -5.38 -7.85
N PHE A 73 -5.57 -4.86 -6.62
CA PHE A 73 -5.60 -5.68 -5.39
C PHE A 73 -6.87 -6.52 -5.26
N SER A 74 -7.94 -6.12 -5.95
CA SER A 74 -9.25 -6.77 -5.90
C SER A 74 -9.28 -8.06 -6.73
N ILE A 75 -8.43 -8.15 -7.75
CA ILE A 75 -8.17 -9.36 -8.53
C ILE A 75 -7.04 -10.16 -7.89
N HIS A 76 -5.96 -9.48 -7.48
CA HIS A 76 -4.74 -10.07 -6.91
C HIS A 76 -4.77 -10.14 -5.39
N VAL A 77 -5.79 -10.81 -4.83
CA VAL A 77 -5.99 -10.88 -3.37
C VAL A 77 -4.86 -11.65 -2.67
N GLU A 78 -4.25 -12.61 -3.36
CA GLU A 78 -3.05 -13.33 -2.92
C GLU A 78 -1.91 -12.39 -2.54
N ASP A 79 -1.75 -11.28 -3.25
CA ASP A 79 -0.71 -10.29 -2.99
C ASP A 79 -1.00 -9.51 -1.70
N LEU A 80 -2.27 -9.31 -1.33
CA LEU A 80 -2.61 -8.78 -0.01
C LEU A 80 -2.22 -9.75 1.12
N PHE A 81 -2.36 -11.07 0.91
CA PHE A 81 -1.90 -12.06 1.89
C PHE A 81 -0.37 -12.05 2.03
N VAL A 82 0.36 -11.89 0.92
CA VAL A 82 1.83 -11.72 0.94
C VAL A 82 2.23 -10.49 1.75
N LEU A 83 1.59 -9.34 1.48
CA LEU A 83 1.89 -8.10 2.20
C LEU A 83 1.56 -8.22 3.70
N ARG A 84 0.43 -8.86 4.04
CA ARG A 84 0.05 -9.14 5.43
C ARG A 84 1.08 -10.04 6.13
N ALA A 85 1.56 -11.08 5.46
CA ALA A 85 2.58 -11.99 5.99
C ALA A 85 3.91 -11.26 6.21
N LEU A 86 4.32 -10.41 5.27
CA LEU A 86 5.52 -9.57 5.40
C LEU A 86 5.45 -8.69 6.65
N PHE A 87 4.34 -7.99 6.88
CA PHE A 87 4.17 -7.19 8.09
C PHE A 87 4.18 -8.04 9.35
N SER A 88 3.57 -9.22 9.33
CA SER A 88 3.59 -10.15 10.46
C SER A 88 5.03 -10.57 10.82
N GLN A 89 5.85 -10.87 9.83
CA GLN A 89 7.26 -11.23 10.03
C GLN A 89 8.07 -10.08 10.61
N LEU A 90 7.92 -8.87 10.06
CA LEU A 90 8.62 -7.68 10.56
C LEU A 90 8.21 -7.33 12.00
N ILE A 91 6.92 -7.48 12.34
CA ILE A 91 6.42 -7.32 13.71
C ILE A 91 7.06 -8.34 14.65
N GLN A 92 7.15 -9.62 14.25
CA GLN A 92 7.78 -10.67 15.05
C GLN A 92 9.28 -10.40 15.30
N GLN A 93 9.94 -9.76 14.35
CA GLN A 93 11.35 -9.34 14.49
C GLN A 93 11.51 -8.06 15.34
N GLY A 94 10.43 -7.43 15.76
CA GLY A 94 10.45 -6.24 16.63
C GLY A 94 10.63 -4.91 15.89
N TYR A 95 10.60 -4.91 14.55
CA TYR A 95 10.72 -3.69 13.77
C TYR A 95 9.43 -2.88 13.81
N SER A 96 9.52 -1.61 14.21
CA SER A 96 8.45 -0.61 14.08
C SER A 96 7.03 -1.15 14.39
N VAL A 97 6.92 -1.89 15.49
CA VAL A 97 5.79 -2.79 15.79
C VAL A 97 4.43 -2.09 15.70
N ASN A 98 4.31 -0.89 16.27
CA ASN A 98 3.03 -0.20 16.36
C ASN A 98 2.50 0.26 15.00
N ILE A 99 3.36 0.79 14.14
CA ILE A 99 2.97 1.24 12.79
C ILE A 99 2.70 0.04 11.87
N LEU A 100 3.52 -1.01 11.97
CA LEU A 100 3.29 -2.23 11.20
C LEU A 100 2.03 -2.98 11.61
N LYS A 101 1.64 -2.96 12.90
CA LYS A 101 0.32 -3.48 13.33
C LYS A 101 -0.82 -2.71 12.67
N LYS A 102 -0.76 -1.37 12.65
CA LYS A 102 -1.76 -0.54 11.96
C LYS A 102 -1.82 -0.87 10.46
N ALA A 103 -0.67 -0.97 9.80
CA ALA A 103 -0.56 -1.36 8.39
C ALA A 103 -1.16 -2.75 8.13
N HIS A 104 -0.81 -3.74 8.97
CA HIS A 104 -1.36 -5.09 8.92
C HIS A 104 -2.90 -5.08 9.02
N TYR A 105 -3.49 -4.33 9.96
CA TYR A 105 -4.95 -4.23 10.07
C TYR A 105 -5.61 -3.61 8.83
N ARG A 106 -4.96 -2.65 8.17
CA ARG A 106 -5.47 -2.07 6.91
C ARG A 106 -5.52 -3.11 5.80
N VAL A 107 -4.45 -3.88 5.62
CA VAL A 107 -4.40 -4.96 4.62
C VAL A 107 -5.42 -6.05 4.94
N ASP A 108 -5.54 -6.44 6.20
CA ASP A 108 -6.50 -7.46 6.64
C ASP A 108 -7.95 -7.04 6.35
N HIS A 109 -8.28 -5.76 6.58
CA HIS A 109 -9.60 -5.23 6.22
C HIS A 109 -9.88 -5.32 4.71
N LEU A 110 -8.90 -5.03 3.86
CA LEU A 110 -9.06 -5.16 2.40
C LEU A 110 -9.26 -6.61 1.98
N ILE A 111 -8.54 -7.55 2.57
CA ILE A 111 -8.72 -8.98 2.30
C ILE A 111 -10.18 -9.38 2.56
N HIS A 112 -10.75 -8.93 3.69
CA HIS A 112 -12.16 -9.20 4.01
C HIS A 112 -13.14 -8.55 3.04
N MET A 113 -12.79 -7.40 2.46
CA MET A 113 -13.62 -6.64 1.53
C MET A 113 -13.30 -6.90 0.05
N ALA A 114 -12.37 -7.81 -0.27
CA ALA A 114 -11.85 -8.00 -1.61
C ALA A 114 -12.96 -8.29 -2.65
N ARG A 115 -13.95 -9.10 -2.29
CA ARG A 115 -15.11 -9.38 -3.16
C ARG A 115 -15.95 -8.14 -3.45
N THR A 116 -16.16 -7.29 -2.45
CA THR A 116 -16.89 -6.02 -2.60
C THR A 116 -16.13 -5.08 -3.51
N PHE A 117 -14.82 -4.91 -3.29
CA PHE A 117 -13.97 -4.09 -4.14
C PHE A 117 -13.93 -4.62 -5.57
N ARG A 118 -13.83 -5.93 -5.78
CA ARG A 118 -13.86 -6.52 -7.11
C ARG A 118 -15.17 -6.20 -7.83
N ALA A 119 -16.30 -6.36 -7.17
CA ALA A 119 -17.61 -6.03 -7.74
C ALA A 119 -17.76 -4.53 -8.05
N MET A 120 -17.14 -3.65 -7.26
CA MET A 120 -17.19 -2.20 -7.48
C MET A 120 -16.24 -1.74 -8.60
N LEU A 121 -15.02 -2.26 -8.63
CA LEU A 121 -13.94 -1.81 -9.52
C LEU A 121 -13.98 -2.47 -10.90
N HIS A 122 -14.63 -3.63 -11.03
CA HIS A 122 -14.74 -4.39 -12.30
C HIS A 122 -16.18 -4.53 -12.81
N LYS A 123 -17.10 -3.70 -12.30
CA LYS A 123 -18.52 -3.77 -12.69
C LYS A 123 -18.74 -3.64 -14.19
N GLU A 124 -17.91 -2.85 -14.88
CA GLU A 124 -18.04 -2.54 -16.30
C GLU A 124 -17.46 -3.63 -17.22
N GLU A 125 -16.55 -4.47 -16.73
CA GLU A 125 -15.98 -5.58 -17.52
C GLU A 125 -17.00 -6.70 -17.76
N ILE A 126 -17.99 -6.84 -16.87
CA ILE A 126 -19.03 -7.88 -16.92
C ILE A 126 -20.14 -7.54 -17.94
N ILE A 127 -20.28 -6.28 -18.35
CA ILE A 127 -21.40 -5.82 -19.21
C ILE A 127 -21.08 -6.00 -20.70
N SER A 128 -19.88 -6.45 -21.07
CA SER A 128 -19.41 -6.44 -22.47
C SER A 128 -19.54 -7.75 -23.27
N GLU A 129 -20.17 -8.81 -22.74
CA GLU A 129 -20.27 -10.10 -23.45
C GLU A 129 -21.61 -10.39 -24.17
N ASP A 130 -22.68 -9.59 -23.99
CA ASP A 130 -24.01 -9.94 -24.51
C ASP A 130 -24.66 -8.90 -25.46
N ASP A 131 -23.92 -7.89 -25.91
CA ASP A 131 -24.40 -6.96 -26.96
C ASP A 131 -23.86 -7.34 -28.36
N TYR A 132 -24.18 -8.55 -28.83
CA TYR A 132 -24.13 -8.93 -30.26
C TYR A 132 -25.21 -9.94 -30.65
#